data_AF-A0AAD9H8I1-F1
#
_entry.id   AF-A0AAD9H8I1-F1
#
_cell.length_a   1.000
_cell.length_b   1.000
_cell.length_c   1.000
_cell.angle_alpha   90.00
_cell.angle_beta   90.00
_cell.angle_gamma   90.00
#
_symmetry.space_group_name_H-M   'P 1'
#
loop_
_entity.id
_entity.type
_entity.pdbx_description
1 polymer ?
#
loop_
_entity_poly.entity_id
_entity_poly.type
_entity_poly.pdbx_seq_one_letter_code
_entity_poly.pdbx_strand_id
1 'polypeptide(L)'
;TLGGASKAPKGTKQANNAAKATLKGAHGHYKNKVRYTTSFHRPKTLVVSRAPKYPRKSVPHEPRLDEHKVIVHPLNTESAMKKIEENNTLVFIVDVKSNKAQIKQALKKLYDIDTVKINTLIRPDGSKKAYARLTPDVDALDIAATKLALV
;
A
#
# COMPACT_ATOMS: atom_id res chain seq x y z
N THR A 1 7.76 25.93 89.56
CA THR A 1 8.37 26.70 88.45
C THR A 1 8.54 25.78 87.27
N LEU A 2 8.16 26.26 86.08
CA LEU A 2 7.98 25.50 84.84
C LEU A 2 9.25 24.75 84.39
N GLY A 3 9.17 23.43 84.27
CA GLY A 3 10.21 22.58 83.66
C GLY A 3 9.76 22.12 82.26
N GLY A 4 9.77 23.04 81.29
CA GLY A 4 9.51 22.70 79.89
C GLY A 4 10.74 22.02 79.28
N ALA A 5 10.60 20.75 78.86
CA ALA A 5 11.65 19.99 78.19
C ALA A 5 12.15 20.73 76.93
N SER A 6 13.42 21.15 76.93
CA SER A 6 14.06 21.73 75.76
C SER A 6 14.34 20.63 74.73
N LYS A 7 13.75 20.79 73.55
CA LYS A 7 14.06 19.96 72.37
C LYS A 7 15.56 20.03 72.08
N ALA A 8 16.21 18.88 71.91
CA ALA A 8 17.62 18.77 71.55
C ALA A 8 17.95 19.67 70.33
N PRO A 9 19.12 20.34 70.33
CA PRO A 9 19.49 21.24 69.25
C PRO A 9 19.57 20.46 67.94
N LYS A 10 18.88 20.93 66.89
CA LYS A 10 19.06 20.40 65.54
C LYS A 10 20.54 20.60 65.17
N GLY A 11 21.26 19.51 64.93
CA GLY A 11 22.68 19.54 64.57
C GLY A 11 22.95 20.49 63.40
N THR A 12 24.19 20.93 63.23
CA THR A 12 24.59 21.77 62.10
C THR A 12 24.17 21.11 60.78
N LYS A 13 23.86 21.91 59.74
CA LYS A 13 23.45 21.37 58.43
C LYS A 13 24.43 20.30 57.93
N GLN A 14 25.71 20.50 58.19
CA GLN A 14 26.79 19.57 57.86
C GLN A 14 26.72 18.27 58.65
N ALA A 15 26.49 18.31 59.97
CA ALA A 15 26.31 17.11 60.79
C ALA A 15 25.07 16.30 60.39
N ASN A 16 23.95 16.98 60.11
CA ASN A 16 22.73 16.29 59.66
C ASN A 16 22.89 15.70 58.25
N ASN A 17 23.64 16.34 57.36
CA ASN A 17 23.93 15.80 56.03
C ASN A 17 24.89 14.60 56.09
N ALA A 18 25.92 14.67 56.96
CA ALA A 18 26.83 13.55 57.20
C ALA A 18 26.09 12.33 57.80
N ALA A 19 25.22 12.56 58.78
CA ALA A 19 24.38 11.50 59.36
C ALA A 19 23.41 10.88 58.34
N LYS A 20 22.82 11.69 57.45
CA LYS A 20 21.98 11.18 56.34
C LYS A 20 22.80 10.40 55.31
N ALA A 21 24.03 10.80 55.04
CA ALA A 21 24.93 10.14 54.10
C ALA A 21 25.44 8.79 54.63
N THR A 22 25.79 8.69 55.92
CA THR A 22 26.19 7.42 56.55
C THR A 22 25.03 6.43 56.59
N LEU A 23 23.81 6.89 56.88
CA LEU A 23 22.60 6.05 56.93
C LEU A 23 22.19 5.52 55.54
N LYS A 24 22.46 6.29 54.48
CA LYS A 24 22.21 5.86 53.09
C LYS A 24 23.22 4.82 52.58
N GLY A 25 24.38 4.71 53.23
CA GLY A 25 25.44 3.74 52.90
C GLY A 25 26.11 3.96 51.54
N ALA A 26 27.25 3.29 51.32
CA ALA A 26 28.05 3.43 50.09
C ALA A 26 27.32 3.00 48.81
N HIS A 27 26.31 2.13 48.91
CA HIS A 27 25.54 1.60 47.78
C HIS A 27 24.18 2.30 47.58
N GLY A 28 23.97 3.48 48.18
CA GLY A 28 22.68 4.20 48.18
C GLY A 28 22.14 4.69 46.83
N HIS A 29 22.81 4.37 45.71
CA HIS A 29 22.45 4.78 44.35
C HIS A 29 22.21 3.59 43.40
N TYR A 30 21.89 2.39 43.92
CA TYR A 30 21.49 1.28 43.06
C TYR A 30 20.02 1.43 42.60
N LYS A 31 19.81 1.95 41.39
CA LYS A 31 18.48 2.04 40.79
C LYS A 31 18.14 0.73 40.08
N ASN A 32 17.42 -0.15 40.75
CA ASN A 32 16.93 -1.39 40.14
C ASN A 32 15.89 -1.09 39.05
N LYS A 33 15.96 -1.80 37.92
CA LYS A 33 14.93 -1.73 36.90
C LYS A 33 13.70 -2.51 37.39
N VAL A 34 12.73 -1.78 37.93
CA VAL A 34 11.47 -2.36 38.43
C VAL A 34 10.70 -3.00 37.27
N ARG A 35 10.29 -4.25 37.44
CA ARG A 35 9.43 -4.99 36.51
C ARG A 35 8.05 -5.08 37.17
N TYR A 36 7.04 -4.48 36.54
CA TYR A 36 5.67 -4.49 37.06
C TYR A 36 4.86 -5.72 36.59
N THR A 37 5.41 -6.50 35.64
CA THR A 37 4.79 -7.69 35.08
C THR A 37 5.54 -8.95 35.53
N THR A 38 4.81 -10.01 35.86
CA THR A 38 5.39 -11.34 36.16
C THR A 38 5.92 -12.04 34.91
N SER A 39 5.41 -11.67 33.73
CA SER A 39 5.85 -12.23 32.44
C SER A 39 7.03 -11.47 31.84
N PHE A 40 8.05 -12.22 31.42
CA PHE A 40 9.19 -11.69 30.68
C PHE A 40 8.83 -11.48 29.21
N HIS A 41 9.05 -10.27 28.69
CA HIS A 41 8.87 -9.95 27.28
C HIS A 41 10.23 -9.72 26.64
N ARG A 42 10.46 -10.33 25.47
CA ARG A 42 11.67 -10.08 24.69
C ARG A 42 11.75 -8.57 24.39
N PRO A 43 12.85 -7.89 24.74
CA PRO A 43 13.01 -6.48 24.40
C PRO A 43 13.00 -6.33 22.88
N LYS A 44 12.44 -5.25 22.37
CA LYS A 44 12.54 -4.92 20.95
C LYS A 44 14.02 -4.75 20.61
N THR A 45 14.53 -5.63 19.76
CA THR A 45 15.90 -5.59 19.25
C THR A 45 15.91 -4.90 17.90
N LEU A 46 17.05 -4.35 17.51
CA LEU A 46 17.26 -3.85 16.15
C LEU A 46 17.08 -5.01 15.15
N VAL A 47 16.23 -4.81 14.14
CA VAL A 47 16.06 -5.74 13.01
C VAL A 47 16.64 -5.06 11.78
N VAL A 48 17.81 -5.52 11.32
CA VAL A 48 18.48 -4.96 10.14
C VAL A 48 17.73 -5.38 8.89
N SER A 49 17.68 -4.52 7.87
CA SER A 49 17.21 -4.88 6.54
C SER A 49 18.11 -5.94 5.91
N ARG A 50 17.57 -6.75 5.00
CA ARG A 50 18.36 -7.78 4.31
C ARG A 50 19.30 -7.10 3.30
N ALA A 51 20.61 -7.25 3.49
CA ALA A 51 21.64 -6.81 2.55
C ALA A 51 22.37 -8.04 1.95
N PRO A 52 21.85 -8.65 0.87
CA PRO A 52 22.47 -9.83 0.28
C PRO A 52 23.79 -9.48 -0.41
N LYS A 53 24.80 -10.34 -0.28
CA LYS A 53 26.13 -10.14 -0.90
C LYS A 53 26.13 -10.30 -2.42
N TYR A 54 25.18 -11.05 -2.96
CA TYR A 54 25.02 -11.30 -4.39
C TYR A 54 23.54 -11.34 -4.75
N PRO A 55 23.16 -10.92 -5.97
CA PRO A 55 21.78 -11.02 -6.42
C PRO A 55 21.40 -12.48 -6.68
N ARG A 56 20.16 -12.87 -6.37
CA ARG A 56 19.66 -14.24 -6.62
C ARG A 56 19.41 -14.57 -8.09
N LYS A 57 19.24 -13.53 -8.92
CA LYS A 57 19.08 -13.61 -10.37
C LYS A 57 19.97 -12.54 -10.97
N SER A 58 20.64 -12.87 -12.07
CA SER A 58 21.48 -11.93 -12.80
C SER A 58 20.66 -10.80 -13.42
N VAL A 59 19.47 -11.11 -13.94
CA VAL A 59 18.58 -10.14 -14.61
C VAL A 59 17.20 -10.17 -13.95
N PRO A 60 16.60 -8.99 -13.66
CA PRO A 60 15.22 -8.91 -13.19
C PRO A 60 14.23 -9.37 -14.26
N HIS A 61 13.03 -9.78 -13.84
CA HIS A 61 11.98 -10.19 -14.77
C HIS A 61 11.13 -8.99 -15.16
N GLU A 62 11.04 -8.71 -16.47
CA GLU A 62 10.23 -7.62 -17.02
C GLU A 62 8.73 -8.00 -17.11
N PRO A 63 7.81 -7.04 -16.96
CA PRO A 63 6.37 -7.30 -17.04
C PRO A 63 6.00 -7.90 -18.40
N ARG A 64 5.42 -9.10 -18.40
CA ARG A 64 5.02 -9.84 -19.63
C ARG A 64 3.63 -9.48 -20.15
N LEU A 65 2.96 -8.51 -19.53
CA LEU A 65 1.61 -8.07 -19.85
C LEU A 65 1.68 -6.60 -20.26
N ASP A 66 2.15 -6.38 -21.48
CA ASP A 66 2.21 -5.09 -22.15
C ASP A 66 0.85 -4.73 -22.78
N GLU A 67 0.71 -3.49 -23.25
CA GLU A 67 -0.58 -2.98 -23.71
C GLU A 67 -1.15 -3.78 -24.91
N HIS A 68 -0.28 -4.21 -25.82
CA HIS A 68 -0.64 -5.03 -26.99
C HIS A 68 -1.10 -6.44 -26.61
N LYS A 69 -0.69 -6.94 -25.45
CA LYS A 69 -1.17 -8.23 -24.94
C LYS A 69 -2.43 -8.08 -24.11
N VAL A 70 -2.60 -6.95 -23.43
CA VAL A 70 -3.85 -6.64 -22.70
C VAL A 70 -5.03 -6.59 -23.66
N ILE A 71 -4.88 -5.89 -24.79
CA ILE A 71 -5.92 -5.77 -25.82
C ILE A 71 -5.57 -6.68 -26.98
N VAL A 72 -6.35 -7.76 -27.16
CA VAL A 72 -6.07 -8.75 -28.20
C VAL A 72 -6.62 -8.27 -29.54
N HIS A 73 -7.92 -7.99 -29.60
CA HIS A 73 -8.56 -7.44 -30.79
C HIS A 73 -9.95 -6.87 -30.45
N PRO A 74 -10.48 -5.94 -31.25
CA PRO A 74 -11.87 -5.52 -31.13
C PRO A 74 -12.86 -6.63 -31.53
N LEU A 75 -14.10 -6.53 -31.05
CA LEU A 75 -15.17 -7.48 -31.35
C LEU A 75 -16.14 -6.89 -32.38
N ASN A 76 -16.29 -7.56 -33.53
CA ASN A 76 -17.10 -7.12 -34.67
C ASN A 76 -18.45 -7.85 -34.81
N THR A 77 -19.00 -8.40 -33.73
CA THR A 77 -20.32 -9.06 -33.76
C THR A 77 -21.45 -8.03 -33.88
N GLU A 78 -22.60 -8.39 -34.45
CA GLU A 78 -23.80 -7.52 -34.55
C GLU A 78 -24.18 -6.87 -33.20
N SER A 79 -24.18 -7.66 -32.13
CA SER A 79 -24.45 -7.16 -30.78
C SER A 79 -23.43 -6.13 -30.28
N ALA A 80 -22.20 -6.19 -30.77
CA ALA A 80 -21.14 -5.23 -30.46
C ALA A 80 -21.28 -3.97 -31.32
N MET A 81 -21.57 -4.11 -32.61
CA MET A 81 -21.84 -2.96 -33.51
C MET A 81 -23.00 -2.12 -32.97
N LYS A 82 -24.09 -2.76 -32.55
CA LYS A 82 -25.21 -2.10 -31.87
C LYS A 82 -24.81 -1.33 -30.61
N LYS A 83 -23.80 -1.82 -29.87
CA LYS A 83 -23.28 -1.16 -28.66
C LYS A 83 -22.39 0.05 -28.99
N ILE A 84 -21.72 0.04 -30.13
CA ILE A 84 -20.95 1.18 -30.64
C ILE A 84 -21.93 2.31 -30.96
N GLU A 85 -22.99 2.00 -31.71
CA GLU A 85 -24.01 2.97 -32.16
C GLU A 85 -24.86 3.54 -31.02
N GLU A 86 -25.51 2.69 -30.21
CA GLU A 86 -26.52 3.16 -29.25
C GLU A 86 -25.92 3.77 -27.97
N ASN A 87 -24.81 3.19 -27.50
CA ASN A 87 -24.34 3.39 -26.13
C ASN A 87 -22.99 4.11 -26.05
N ASN A 88 -22.39 4.47 -27.19
CA ASN A 88 -21.02 4.97 -27.29
C ASN A 88 -20.03 4.04 -26.54
N THR A 89 -20.10 2.74 -26.85
CA THR A 89 -19.29 1.70 -26.19
C THR A 89 -18.56 0.81 -27.19
N LEU A 90 -17.23 0.78 -27.10
CA LEU A 90 -16.39 -0.15 -27.84
C LEU A 90 -16.26 -1.48 -27.10
N VAL A 91 -16.22 -2.58 -27.86
CA VAL A 91 -16.15 -3.93 -27.30
C VAL A 91 -14.87 -4.60 -27.76
N PHE A 92 -14.09 -5.12 -26.80
CA PHE A 92 -12.81 -5.77 -27.06
C PHE A 92 -12.75 -7.20 -26.50
N ILE A 93 -11.96 -8.05 -27.16
CA ILE A 93 -11.30 -9.20 -26.54
C ILE A 93 -10.05 -8.73 -25.81
N VAL A 94 -9.95 -9.11 -24.55
CA VAL A 94 -8.80 -8.77 -23.70
C VAL A 94 -8.26 -10.02 -23.00
N ASP A 95 -7.04 -9.95 -22.51
CA ASP A 95 -6.41 -11.05 -21.77
C ASP A 95 -7.13 -11.35 -20.45
N VAL A 96 -7.22 -12.63 -20.08
CA VAL A 96 -7.95 -13.10 -18.89
C VAL A 96 -7.30 -12.63 -17.58
N LYS A 97 -6.01 -12.29 -17.59
CA LYS A 97 -5.29 -11.78 -16.41
C LYS A 97 -5.39 -10.26 -16.25
N SER A 98 -5.83 -9.54 -17.29
CA SER A 98 -5.91 -8.07 -17.25
C SER A 98 -6.98 -7.55 -16.27
N ASN A 99 -6.68 -6.49 -15.52
CA ASN A 99 -7.67 -5.80 -14.71
C ASN A 99 -8.29 -4.61 -15.46
N LYS A 100 -9.39 -4.04 -14.93
CA LYS A 100 -10.08 -2.91 -15.58
C LYS A 100 -9.19 -1.67 -15.73
N ALA A 101 -8.28 -1.42 -14.80
CA ALA A 101 -7.38 -0.27 -14.85
C ALA A 101 -6.33 -0.40 -15.96
N GLN A 102 -5.77 -1.61 -16.12
CA GLN A 102 -4.83 -1.95 -17.19
C GLN A 102 -5.50 -1.84 -18.56
N ILE A 103 -6.74 -2.31 -18.71
CA ILE A 103 -7.48 -2.17 -19.97
C ILE A 103 -7.70 -0.69 -20.30
N LYS A 104 -8.06 0.13 -19.31
CA LYS A 104 -8.23 1.60 -19.49
C LYS A 104 -6.93 2.26 -19.94
N GLN A 105 -5.82 1.91 -19.30
CA GLN A 105 -4.49 2.44 -19.66
C GLN A 105 -4.06 1.98 -21.04
N ALA A 106 -4.26 0.71 -21.39
CA ALA A 106 -3.92 0.16 -22.70
C ALA A 106 -4.74 0.82 -23.83
N LEU A 107 -6.05 1.03 -23.62
CA LEU A 107 -6.90 1.71 -24.60
C LEU A 107 -6.45 3.14 -24.85
N LYS A 108 -6.09 3.86 -23.77
CA LYS A 108 -5.56 5.22 -23.88
C LYS A 108 -4.20 5.25 -24.58
N LYS A 109 -3.30 4.33 -24.27
CA LYS A 109 -1.95 4.33 -24.85
C LYS A 109 -1.93 3.92 -26.32
N LEU A 110 -2.71 2.91 -26.69
CA LEU A 110 -2.70 2.34 -28.05
C LEU A 110 -3.54 3.15 -29.03
N TYR A 111 -4.70 3.63 -28.59
CA TYR A 111 -5.68 4.22 -29.49
C TYR A 111 -6.06 5.65 -29.09
N ASP A 112 -5.47 6.21 -28.04
CA ASP A 112 -5.84 7.53 -27.49
C ASP A 112 -7.35 7.64 -27.24
N ILE A 113 -7.90 6.63 -26.57
CA ILE A 113 -9.32 6.55 -26.22
C ILE A 113 -9.49 6.80 -24.74
N ASP A 114 -10.22 7.86 -24.40
CA ASP A 114 -10.62 8.13 -23.02
C ASP A 114 -11.93 7.42 -22.66
N THR A 115 -11.85 6.60 -21.61
CA THR A 115 -12.98 5.78 -21.16
C THR A 115 -13.54 6.28 -19.83
N VAL A 116 -14.85 6.37 -19.74
CA VAL A 116 -15.58 6.68 -18.50
C VAL A 116 -15.56 5.47 -17.56
N LYS A 117 -15.96 4.31 -18.08
CA LYS A 117 -16.00 3.06 -17.30
C LYS A 117 -15.76 1.85 -18.19
N ILE A 118 -15.22 0.79 -17.57
CA ILE A 118 -14.99 -0.50 -18.22
C ILE A 118 -15.74 -1.59 -17.46
N ASN A 119 -16.55 -2.34 -18.20
CA ASN A 119 -17.20 -3.54 -17.71
C ASN A 119 -16.56 -4.76 -18.37
N THR A 120 -16.37 -5.83 -17.62
CA THR A 120 -15.70 -7.04 -18.12
C THR A 120 -16.51 -8.28 -17.76
N LEU A 121 -16.55 -9.27 -18.66
CA LEU A 121 -17.00 -10.62 -18.36
C LEU A 121 -16.04 -11.65 -18.95
N ILE A 122 -16.04 -12.87 -18.40
CA ILE A 122 -15.42 -14.02 -19.04
C ILE A 122 -16.49 -14.68 -19.91
N ARG A 123 -16.18 -14.91 -21.18
CA ARG A 123 -17.02 -15.66 -22.12
C ARG A 123 -16.84 -17.17 -21.88
N PRO A 124 -17.81 -18.00 -22.32
CA PRO A 124 -17.68 -19.46 -22.23
C PRO A 124 -16.52 -20.03 -23.09
N ASP A 125 -16.02 -19.27 -24.06
CA ASP A 125 -14.83 -19.59 -24.85
C ASP A 125 -13.51 -19.43 -24.07
N GLY A 126 -13.56 -18.95 -22.83
CA GLY A 126 -12.38 -18.71 -21.99
C GLY A 126 -11.69 -17.36 -22.22
N SER A 127 -12.16 -16.54 -23.17
CA SER A 127 -11.67 -15.18 -23.40
C SER A 127 -12.37 -14.16 -22.50
N LYS A 128 -11.74 -13.03 -22.22
CA LYS A 128 -12.39 -11.92 -21.52
C LYS A 128 -12.97 -10.92 -22.52
N LYS A 129 -14.23 -10.53 -22.33
CA LYS A 129 -14.89 -9.43 -23.05
C LYS A 129 -14.78 -8.17 -22.21
N ALA A 130 -14.38 -7.06 -22.82
CA ALA A 130 -14.41 -5.75 -22.20
C ALA A 130 -15.36 -4.82 -22.98
N TYR A 131 -16.29 -4.19 -22.27
CA TYR A 131 -17.10 -3.08 -22.74
C TYR A 131 -16.48 -1.79 -22.21
N ALA A 132 -15.92 -0.99 -23.11
CA ALA A 132 -15.34 0.30 -22.81
C ALA A 132 -16.32 1.40 -23.21
N ARG A 133 -16.88 2.11 -22.22
CA ARG A 133 -17.71 3.29 -22.47
C ARG A 133 -16.83 4.51 -22.62
N LEU A 134 -16.97 5.21 -23.74
CA LEU A 134 -16.18 6.41 -24.04
C LEU A 134 -16.76 7.62 -23.33
N THR A 135 -15.99 8.70 -23.30
CA THR A 135 -16.47 10.03 -22.91
C THR A 135 -17.49 10.53 -23.95
N PRO A 136 -18.45 11.37 -23.54
CA PRO A 136 -19.47 11.91 -24.46
C PRO A 136 -18.86 12.83 -25.53
N ASP A 137 -17.64 13.32 -25.32
CA ASP A 137 -16.96 14.25 -26.23
C ASP A 137 -16.45 13.57 -27.51
N VAL A 138 -16.33 12.24 -27.50
CA VAL A 138 -15.80 11.46 -28.62
C VAL A 138 -16.78 10.37 -29.02
N ASP A 139 -17.04 10.26 -30.32
CA ASP A 139 -17.92 9.25 -30.88
C ASP A 139 -17.18 7.92 -31.11
N ALA A 140 -17.75 6.82 -30.61
CA ALA A 140 -17.21 5.49 -30.82
C ALA A 140 -17.29 5.05 -32.28
N LEU A 141 -18.24 5.55 -33.07
CA LEU A 141 -18.34 5.21 -34.50
C LEU A 141 -17.13 5.71 -35.28
N ASP A 142 -16.73 6.96 -35.04
CA ASP A 142 -15.57 7.56 -35.70
C ASP A 142 -14.27 6.81 -35.34
N ILE A 143 -14.07 6.51 -34.05
CA ILE A 143 -12.91 5.71 -33.61
C ILE A 143 -12.92 4.30 -34.22
N ALA A 144 -14.09 3.67 -34.32
CA ALA A 144 -14.22 2.33 -34.86
C ALA A 144 -13.84 2.28 -36.35
N ALA A 145 -14.22 3.29 -37.13
CA ALA A 145 -13.84 3.42 -38.54
C ALA A 145 -12.36 3.79 -38.71
N THR A 146 -11.90 4.84 -38.01
CA THR A 146 -10.58 5.45 -38.25
C THR A 146 -9.42 4.67 -37.63
N LYS A 147 -9.56 4.24 -36.37
CA LYS A 147 -8.45 3.64 -35.60
C LYS A 147 -8.49 2.11 -35.58
N LEU A 148 -9.68 1.53 -35.66
CA LEU A 148 -9.89 0.09 -35.46
C LEU A 148 -10.30 -0.65 -36.74
N ALA A 149 -10.65 0.06 -37.82
CA ALA A 149 -11.11 -0.51 -39.09
C ALA A 149 -12.19 -1.60 -38.92
N LEU A 150 -13.18 -1.31 -38.07
CA LEU A 150 -14.28 -2.22 -37.71
C LEU A 150 -15.59 -1.98 -38.46
N VAL A 151 -15.72 -0.80 -39.07
CA VAL A 151 -16.90 -0.29 -39.75
C VAL A 151 -16.57 -0.10 -41.21
#